data_AF-A0A966JCM3-F1
#
_entry.id   AF-A0A966JCM3-F1
#
_cell.length_a   1.000
_cell.length_b   1.000
_cell.length_c   1.000
_cell.angle_alpha   90.00
_cell.angle_beta   90.00
_cell.angle_gamma   90.00
#
_symmetry.space_group_name_H-M   'P 1'
#
loop_
_entity.id
_entity.type
_entity.pdbx_description
1 polymer ?
#
loop_
_entity_poly.entity_id
_entity_poly.type
_entity_poly.pdbx_seq_one_letter_code
_entity_poly.pdbx_strand_id
1 'polypeptide(L)'
;MLRRRFELETREHDRRRWVIIERLAGRADLWLDGAYLGDPVARATPHAFEISRLADLGREHTLALEVHGDPDDARSPIGAPAHIGLTGSVRIIESGPVRIDRLRVLCRDADDSRAHLLIRLALDSDRGRQVVITTTVDGVEADRETRTLAQGANRVGWGLDIPAPDLWWPRGLGAQPLVDIGVHIAVDGESSDAATRRTGLRRVAWDGSICSVNGERIFLKGANVLPVDAGDPDLDDTEVAERATGLVSTAVDLGLEALRVHTHVAHHALYEAADQAGLLILQDVALPDTSLRHARGAVNTRARDLIDALGHHPSILCWTPHQVDDGQRWRARPSAGGVVEARLRNLTR
;
A
#
# COMPACT_ATOMS: atom_id res chain seq x y z
N MET A 1 13.62 -22.37 -8.05
CA MET A 1 13.68 -22.42 -6.58
C MET A 1 14.87 -21.61 -6.08
N LEU A 2 14.62 -20.55 -5.32
CA LEU A 2 15.60 -19.73 -4.61
C LEU A 2 15.87 -20.37 -3.24
N ARG A 3 17.12 -20.32 -2.77
CA ARG A 3 17.52 -20.83 -1.46
C ARG A 3 18.56 -19.92 -0.84
N ARG A 4 18.42 -19.62 0.44
CA ARG A 4 19.40 -18.82 1.19
C ARG A 4 19.64 -19.44 2.56
N ARG A 5 20.91 -19.61 2.89
CA ARG A 5 21.37 -19.99 4.24
C ARG A 5 21.66 -18.75 5.05
N PHE A 6 21.35 -18.80 6.33
CA PHE A 6 21.60 -17.72 7.28
C PHE A 6 21.66 -18.30 8.70
N GLU A 7 22.19 -17.50 9.61
CA GLU A 7 22.20 -17.83 11.03
C GLU A 7 21.22 -16.95 11.78
N LEU A 8 20.58 -17.52 12.79
CA LEU A 8 19.82 -16.78 13.78
C LEU A 8 20.41 -17.01 15.16
N GLU A 9 20.48 -15.93 15.94
CA GLU A 9 20.86 -16.02 17.35
C GLU A 9 19.72 -16.63 18.18
N THR A 10 20.00 -16.98 19.43
CA THR A 10 18.92 -17.36 20.35
C THR A 10 18.08 -16.12 20.66
N ARG A 11 16.76 -16.20 20.45
CA ARG A 11 15.84 -15.12 20.83
C ARG A 11 15.54 -15.16 22.33
N GLU A 12 15.15 -14.02 22.88
CA GLU A 12 14.46 -13.96 24.16
C GLU A 12 13.12 -14.72 24.09
N HIS A 13 12.71 -15.35 25.20
CA HIS A 13 11.63 -16.33 25.19
C HIS A 13 10.27 -15.75 24.79
N ASP A 14 10.03 -14.48 25.07
CA ASP A 14 8.82 -13.71 24.83
C ASP A 14 8.79 -13.00 23.45
N ARG A 15 9.92 -12.94 22.76
CA ARG A 15 10.02 -12.38 21.40
C ARG A 15 9.60 -13.39 20.34
N ARG A 16 9.01 -12.93 19.25
CA ARG A 16 8.51 -13.76 18.15
C ARG A 16 9.20 -13.40 16.84
N ARG A 17 9.54 -14.41 16.04
CA ARG A 17 10.19 -14.25 14.74
C ARG A 17 9.22 -14.47 13.59
N TRP A 18 9.41 -13.66 12.55
CA TRP A 18 8.58 -13.69 11.35
C TRP A 18 9.42 -13.58 10.10
N VAL A 19 9.12 -14.38 9.09
CA VAL A 19 9.56 -14.15 7.72
C VAL A 19 8.55 -13.22 7.06
N ILE A 20 9.02 -12.09 6.57
CA ILE A 20 8.24 -11.12 5.82
C ILE A 20 8.67 -11.17 4.36
N ILE A 21 7.71 -11.41 3.46
CA ILE A 21 7.90 -11.26 2.02
C ILE A 21 7.17 -9.99 1.63
N GLU A 22 7.92 -8.94 1.29
CA GLU A 22 7.34 -7.63 0.97
C GLU A 22 6.44 -7.71 -0.25
N ARG A 23 6.98 -8.20 -1.37
CA ARG A 23 6.29 -8.29 -2.65
C ARG A 23 6.80 -9.46 -3.47
N LEU A 24 5.87 -10.11 -4.17
CA LEU A 24 6.16 -11.09 -5.22
C LEU A 24 5.24 -10.85 -6.41
N ALA A 25 5.70 -11.30 -7.57
CA ALA A 25 4.88 -11.42 -8.77
C ALA A 25 4.64 -12.90 -9.07
N GLY A 26 3.36 -13.28 -9.18
CA GLY A 26 2.91 -14.67 -9.26
C GLY A 26 2.50 -15.24 -7.90
N ARG A 27 2.72 -16.54 -7.72
CA ARG A 27 2.53 -17.26 -6.45
C ARG A 27 3.82 -17.95 -6.07
N ALA A 28 4.03 -18.25 -4.81
CA ALA A 28 5.19 -19.02 -4.41
C ALA A 28 4.85 -20.02 -3.32
N ASP A 29 5.74 -20.97 -3.11
CA ASP A 29 5.75 -21.88 -1.97
C ASP A 29 6.98 -21.56 -1.11
N LEU A 30 6.78 -21.45 0.19
CA LEU A 30 7.80 -21.04 1.15
C LEU A 30 8.09 -22.16 2.16
N TRP A 31 9.38 -22.42 2.40
CA TRP A 31 9.85 -23.38 3.40
C TRP A 31 10.99 -22.82 4.24
N LEU A 32 11.06 -23.27 5.49
CA LEU A 32 12.18 -23.08 6.41
C LEU A 32 12.64 -24.44 6.92
N ASP A 33 13.91 -24.79 6.68
CA ASP A 33 14.50 -26.08 7.08
C ASP A 33 13.70 -27.31 6.63
N GLY A 34 13.06 -27.20 5.47
CA GLY A 34 12.20 -28.24 4.90
C GLY A 34 10.76 -28.25 5.44
N ALA A 35 10.45 -27.49 6.50
CA ALA A 35 9.08 -27.29 6.96
C ALA A 35 8.36 -26.27 6.05
N TYR A 36 7.16 -26.62 5.59
CA TYR A 36 6.35 -25.72 4.75
C TYR A 36 5.71 -24.62 5.59
N LEU A 37 5.87 -23.38 5.16
CA LEU A 37 5.33 -22.19 5.83
C LEU A 37 4.02 -21.72 5.18
N GLY A 38 3.91 -21.81 3.85
CA GLY A 38 2.69 -21.43 3.12
C GLY A 38 2.93 -21.02 1.67
N ASP A 39 1.85 -20.60 1.00
CA ASP A 39 1.80 -20.24 -0.41
C ASP A 39 1.47 -18.76 -0.67
N PRO A 40 2.40 -17.82 -0.44
CA PRO A 40 2.15 -16.41 -0.71
C PRO A 40 1.78 -16.17 -2.18
N VAL A 41 0.81 -15.28 -2.41
CA VAL A 41 0.33 -14.87 -3.74
C VAL A 41 0.54 -13.37 -3.94
N ALA A 42 0.67 -12.91 -5.19
CA ALA A 42 0.87 -11.50 -5.51
C ALA A 42 -0.21 -10.61 -4.87
N ARG A 43 0.24 -9.68 -4.03
CA ARG A 43 -0.59 -8.71 -3.29
C ARG A 43 0.20 -7.41 -3.11
N ALA A 44 -0.53 -6.32 -2.86
CA ALA A 44 0.08 -5.03 -2.53
C ALA A 44 0.60 -4.95 -1.09
N THR A 45 0.16 -5.85 -0.22
CA THR A 45 0.58 -5.92 1.19
C THR A 45 1.55 -7.10 1.40
N PRO A 46 2.53 -6.98 2.30
CA PRO A 46 3.44 -8.06 2.64
C PRO A 46 2.74 -9.32 3.16
N HIS A 47 3.40 -10.46 2.99
CA HIS A 47 3.05 -11.71 3.67
C HIS A 47 3.95 -11.90 4.88
N ALA A 48 3.37 -12.41 5.98
CA ALA A 48 4.08 -12.65 7.21
C ALA A 48 3.85 -14.09 7.70
N PHE A 49 4.94 -14.81 7.97
CA PHE A 49 4.92 -16.19 8.45
C PHE A 49 5.66 -16.28 9.77
N GLU A 50 4.98 -16.73 10.81
CA GLU A 50 5.57 -16.96 12.13
C GLU A 50 6.53 -18.16 12.05
N ILE A 51 7.77 -17.98 12.52
CA ILE A 51 8.80 -19.01 12.46
C ILE A 51 9.48 -19.29 13.80
N SER A 52 9.00 -18.74 14.93
CA SER A 52 9.73 -18.80 16.20
C SER A 52 10.06 -20.23 16.61
N ARG A 53 9.08 -21.13 16.55
CA ARG A 53 9.27 -22.52 16.96
C ARG A 53 10.27 -23.28 16.08
N LEU A 54 10.31 -22.96 14.79
CA LEU A 54 11.25 -23.58 13.85
C LEU A 54 12.65 -22.97 14.01
N ALA A 55 12.72 -21.65 14.19
CA ALA A 55 13.95 -20.92 14.45
C ALA A 55 14.64 -21.33 15.76
N ASP A 56 13.90 -21.86 16.74
CA ASP A 56 14.46 -22.34 18.00
C ASP A 56 15.12 -23.73 17.90
N LEU A 57 14.97 -24.44 16.78
CA LEU A 57 15.48 -25.81 16.61
C LEU A 57 17.00 -25.87 16.31
N GLY A 58 17.61 -24.74 15.97
CA GLY A 58 19.01 -24.67 15.57
C GLY A 58 19.48 -23.22 15.46
N ARG A 59 20.74 -23.05 15.03
CA ARG A 59 21.30 -21.71 14.74
C ARG A 59 21.43 -21.46 13.25
N GLU A 60 21.69 -22.50 12.47
CA GLU A 60 21.77 -22.42 11.02
C GLU A 60 20.43 -22.80 10.41
N HIS A 61 19.96 -21.96 9.49
CA HIS A 61 18.67 -22.14 8.83
C HIS A 61 18.81 -21.99 7.32
N THR A 62 17.94 -22.67 6.59
CA THR A 62 17.78 -22.53 5.14
C THR A 62 16.35 -22.10 4.82
N LEU A 63 16.20 -20.90 4.26
CA LEU A 63 14.94 -20.46 3.67
C LEU A 63 14.93 -20.87 2.20
N ALA A 64 13.86 -21.50 1.76
CA ALA A 64 13.65 -21.87 0.38
C ALA A 64 12.34 -21.28 -0.15
N LEU A 65 12.38 -20.76 -1.37
CA LEU A 65 11.23 -20.19 -2.05
C LEU A 65 11.15 -20.72 -3.47
N GLU A 66 10.00 -21.26 -3.85
CA GLU A 66 9.73 -21.66 -5.22
C GLU A 66 8.62 -20.78 -5.80
N VAL A 67 8.94 -19.97 -6.80
CA VAL A 67 7.99 -19.03 -7.41
C VAL A 67 7.44 -19.63 -8.69
N HIS A 68 6.13 -19.53 -8.84
CA HIS A 68 5.36 -19.98 -9.98
C HIS A 68 4.60 -18.80 -10.58
N GLY A 69 4.39 -18.82 -11.89
CA GLY A 69 3.50 -17.85 -12.53
C GLY A 69 2.07 -18.00 -12.01
N ASP A 70 1.34 -16.89 -11.93
CA ASP A 70 -0.11 -16.94 -11.70
C ASP A 70 -0.81 -17.17 -13.05
N PRO A 71 -1.52 -18.30 -13.25
CA PRO A 71 -2.22 -18.57 -14.50
C PRO A 71 -3.30 -17.53 -14.84
N ASP A 72 -3.81 -16.79 -13.84
CA ASP A 72 -4.81 -15.72 -14.05
C ASP A 72 -4.18 -14.38 -14.48
N ASP A 73 -2.86 -14.20 -14.32
CA ASP A 73 -2.14 -12.93 -14.58
C ASP A 73 -1.44 -12.90 -15.97
N ALA A 74 -1.96 -13.69 -16.90
CA ALA A 74 -1.22 -14.19 -18.07
C ALA A 74 -0.76 -13.14 -19.11
N ARG A 75 -1.06 -11.83 -18.99
CA ARG A 75 -0.56 -10.79 -19.91
C ARG A 75 -0.47 -9.40 -19.24
N SER A 76 0.69 -8.77 -19.29
CA SER A 76 0.81 -7.32 -19.09
C SER A 76 0.18 -6.59 -20.29
N PRO A 77 -0.74 -5.62 -20.08
CA PRO A 77 -1.39 -4.88 -21.18
C PRO A 77 -0.41 -4.11 -22.08
N ILE A 78 0.78 -3.81 -21.56
CA ILE A 78 1.85 -3.09 -22.26
C ILE A 78 2.85 -4.02 -22.98
N GLY A 79 2.59 -5.34 -23.05
CA GLY A 79 3.46 -6.30 -23.73
C GLY A 79 4.80 -6.56 -23.02
N ALA A 80 4.98 -6.03 -21.81
CA ALA A 80 6.11 -6.38 -20.96
C ALA A 80 5.96 -7.86 -20.52
N PRO A 81 7.05 -8.65 -20.48
CA PRO A 81 6.99 -10.00 -19.94
C PRO A 81 6.41 -9.95 -18.53
N ALA A 82 5.49 -10.86 -18.20
CA ALA A 82 5.04 -11.03 -16.83
C ALA A 82 6.27 -11.43 -15.99
N HIS A 83 6.82 -10.48 -15.23
CA HIS A 83 7.89 -10.78 -14.30
C HIS A 83 7.32 -11.76 -13.27
N ILE A 84 7.95 -12.94 -13.13
CA ILE A 84 7.61 -13.93 -12.11
C ILE A 84 8.81 -13.97 -11.18
N GLY A 85 8.61 -13.68 -9.90
CA GLY A 85 9.72 -13.62 -8.94
C GLY A 85 9.44 -12.77 -7.71
N LEU A 86 10.46 -12.63 -6.87
CA LEU A 86 10.46 -11.65 -5.78
C LEU A 86 10.63 -10.25 -6.37
N THR A 87 9.74 -9.34 -6.00
CA THR A 87 9.73 -7.93 -6.47
C THR A 87 9.82 -6.96 -5.30
N GLY A 88 10.30 -7.46 -4.17
CA GLY A 88 10.57 -6.75 -2.93
C GLY A 88 11.41 -7.63 -2.01
N SER A 89 11.89 -7.04 -0.92
CA SER A 89 12.79 -7.73 0.01
C SER A 89 12.11 -8.88 0.77
N VAL A 90 12.93 -9.83 1.20
CA VAL A 90 12.55 -10.88 2.16
C VAL A 90 13.34 -10.61 3.43
N ARG A 91 12.63 -10.44 4.55
CA ARG A 91 13.21 -10.03 5.83
C ARG A 91 12.81 -10.99 6.93
N ILE A 92 13.69 -11.15 7.92
CA ILE A 92 13.34 -11.76 9.19
C ILE A 92 13.25 -10.64 10.21
N ILE A 93 12.10 -10.54 10.87
CA ILE A 93 11.87 -9.54 11.91
C ILE A 93 11.59 -10.22 13.24
N GLU A 94 11.91 -9.51 14.32
CA GLU A 94 11.51 -9.87 15.68
C GLU A 94 10.52 -8.84 16.23
N SER A 95 9.42 -9.33 16.77
CA SER A 95 8.41 -8.53 17.47
C SER A 95 8.20 -9.10 18.87
N GLY A 96 7.57 -8.34 19.76
CA GLY A 96 7.16 -8.85 21.06
C GLY A 96 6.01 -9.86 20.96
N PRO A 97 5.31 -10.13 22.08
CA PRO A 97 4.21 -11.10 22.12
C PRO A 97 3.01 -10.71 21.23
N VAL A 98 2.85 -9.42 20.92
CA VAL A 98 1.81 -8.87 20.03
C VAL A 98 2.48 -8.11 18.89
N ARG A 99 2.30 -8.59 17.66
CA ARG A 99 2.84 -7.95 16.45
C ARG A 99 1.77 -7.09 15.78
N ILE A 100 2.18 -5.91 15.28
CA ILE A 100 1.37 -5.16 14.32
C ILE A 100 1.59 -5.78 12.94
N ASP A 101 0.59 -6.50 12.43
CA ASP A 101 0.60 -7.00 11.06
C ASP A 101 0.33 -5.89 10.04
N ARG A 102 -0.57 -4.98 10.40
CA ARG A 102 -0.99 -3.90 9.51
C ARG A 102 -1.40 -2.68 10.30
N LEU A 103 -0.88 -1.52 9.91
CA LEU A 103 -1.36 -0.21 10.32
C LEU A 103 -1.92 0.50 9.10
N ARG A 104 -3.22 0.80 9.13
CA ARG A 104 -3.88 1.61 8.12
C ARG A 104 -4.33 2.93 8.71
N VAL A 105 -3.90 4.01 8.10
CA VAL A 105 -4.24 5.39 8.46
C VAL A 105 -4.87 6.04 7.24
N LEU A 106 -6.13 6.46 7.36
CA LEU A 106 -6.85 7.15 6.28
C LEU A 106 -7.34 8.51 6.77
N CYS A 107 -6.94 9.58 6.11
CA CYS A 107 -7.59 10.88 6.27
C CYS A 107 -8.95 10.83 5.57
N ARG A 108 -10.04 10.84 6.34
CA ARG A 108 -11.41 10.75 5.79
C ARG A 108 -11.87 12.10 5.26
N ASP A 109 -11.62 13.15 6.01
CA ASP A 109 -11.92 14.54 5.65
C ASP A 109 -11.02 15.48 6.45
N ALA A 110 -10.73 16.66 5.89
CA ALA A 110 -9.94 17.69 6.55
C ALA A 110 -10.32 19.08 6.06
N ASP A 111 -10.32 20.03 6.99
CA ASP A 111 -10.40 21.47 6.74
C ASP A 111 -9.51 22.21 7.77
N ASP A 112 -9.50 23.54 7.69
CA ASP A 112 -8.68 24.40 8.57
C ASP A 112 -9.02 24.28 10.06
N SER A 113 -10.19 23.73 10.40
CA SER A 113 -10.62 23.53 11.78
C SER A 113 -10.24 22.15 12.31
N ARG A 114 -10.27 21.11 11.47
CA ARG A 114 -10.08 19.72 11.90
C ARG A 114 -9.76 18.78 10.74
N ALA A 115 -8.87 17.81 10.99
CA ALA A 115 -8.74 16.60 10.18
C ALA A 115 -9.26 15.38 10.96
N HIS A 116 -10.07 14.54 10.30
CA HIS A 116 -10.60 13.31 10.87
C HIS A 116 -9.94 12.08 10.22
N LEU A 117 -9.19 11.33 11.01
CA LEU A 117 -8.47 10.14 10.59
C LEU A 117 -9.21 8.88 11.05
N LEU A 118 -9.20 7.85 10.20
CA LEU A 118 -9.64 6.51 10.53
C LEU A 118 -8.42 5.59 10.63
N ILE A 119 -8.16 5.08 11.84
CA ILE A 119 -7.04 4.19 12.11
C ILE A 119 -7.57 2.77 12.26
N ARG A 120 -6.91 1.81 11.59
CA ARG A 120 -7.20 0.38 11.76
C ARG A 120 -5.92 -0.41 11.89
N LEU A 121 -5.92 -1.34 12.84
CA LEU A 121 -4.86 -2.29 13.08
C LEU A 121 -5.31 -3.71 12.74
N ALA A 122 -4.42 -4.47 12.11
CA ALA A 122 -4.40 -5.92 12.21
C ALA A 122 -3.27 -6.29 13.17
N LEU A 123 -3.60 -7.02 14.23
CA LEU A 123 -2.66 -7.44 15.27
C LEU A 123 -2.60 -8.97 15.31
N ASP A 124 -1.44 -9.53 15.58
CA ASP A 124 -1.28 -10.95 15.87
C ASP A 124 -0.75 -11.14 17.30
N SER A 125 -1.54 -11.80 18.15
CA SER A 125 -1.19 -12.04 19.55
C SER A 125 -0.91 -13.53 19.79
N ASP A 126 0.15 -13.83 20.52
CA ASP A 126 0.53 -15.20 20.88
C ASP A 126 -0.49 -15.94 21.77
N ARG A 127 -1.24 -15.22 22.60
CA ARG A 127 -2.29 -15.71 23.51
C ARG A 127 -3.29 -14.59 23.82
N GLY A 128 -4.44 -14.94 24.39
CA GLY A 128 -5.38 -13.92 24.88
C GLY A 128 -4.75 -13.06 25.99
N ARG A 129 -4.78 -11.72 25.85
CA ARG A 129 -4.19 -10.77 26.82
C ARG A 129 -4.77 -9.37 26.67
N GLN A 130 -4.57 -8.53 27.70
CA GLN A 130 -4.79 -7.09 27.58
C GLN A 130 -3.55 -6.39 27.01
N VAL A 131 -3.77 -5.35 26.24
CA VAL A 131 -2.73 -4.50 25.65
C VAL A 131 -3.08 -3.03 25.82
N VAL A 132 -2.07 -2.18 25.91
CA VAL A 132 -2.22 -0.73 25.81
C VAL A 132 -1.80 -0.30 24.41
N ILE A 133 -2.68 0.41 23.71
CA ILE A 133 -2.44 0.98 22.40
C ILE A 133 -2.29 2.49 22.60
N THR A 134 -1.13 3.02 22.22
CA THR A 134 -0.85 4.47 22.28
C THR A 134 -0.71 4.99 20.86
N THR A 135 -1.52 5.99 20.50
CA THR A 135 -1.46 6.66 19.20
C THR A 135 -0.71 7.97 19.36
N THR A 136 0.23 8.25 18.45
CA THR A 136 1.00 9.49 18.43
C THR A 136 0.79 10.25 17.13
N VAL A 137 0.84 11.58 17.21
CA VAL A 137 0.93 12.50 16.07
C VAL A 137 2.24 13.25 16.22
N ASP A 138 3.15 13.09 15.26
CA ASP A 138 4.51 13.65 15.29
C ASP A 138 5.26 13.36 16.60
N GLY A 139 5.07 12.14 17.12
CA GLY A 139 5.68 11.66 18.36
C GLY A 139 4.98 12.12 19.65
N VAL A 140 3.96 12.98 19.58
CA VAL A 140 3.18 13.42 20.74
C VAL A 140 1.98 12.49 20.95
N GLU A 141 1.77 12.00 22.18
CA GLU A 141 0.61 11.16 22.52
C GLU A 141 -0.69 11.91 22.24
N ALA A 142 -1.52 11.35 21.36
CA ALA A 142 -2.81 11.90 20.96
C ALA A 142 -3.98 11.06 21.48
N ASP A 143 -3.77 9.76 21.68
CA ASP A 143 -4.77 8.86 22.26
C ASP A 143 -4.09 7.67 22.94
N ARG A 144 -4.76 7.11 23.96
CA ARG A 144 -4.27 5.96 24.71
C ARG A 144 -5.43 5.10 25.19
N GLU A 145 -5.49 3.86 24.73
CA GLU A 145 -6.58 2.95 25.04
C GLU A 145 -6.10 1.55 25.46
N THR A 146 -6.90 0.87 26.29
CA THR A 146 -6.68 -0.53 26.66
C THR A 146 -7.63 -1.43 25.91
N ARG A 147 -7.12 -2.50 25.30
CA ARG A 147 -7.89 -3.49 24.53
C ARG A 147 -7.59 -4.89 25.01
N THR A 148 -8.60 -5.77 24.96
CA THR A 148 -8.41 -7.22 25.17
C THR A 148 -8.32 -7.89 23.82
N LEU A 149 -7.25 -8.64 23.58
CA LEU A 149 -7.02 -9.41 22.36
C LEU A 149 -7.28 -10.90 22.61
N ALA A 150 -7.77 -11.59 21.59
CA ALA A 150 -7.75 -13.05 21.53
C ALA A 150 -6.38 -13.55 21.03
N GLN A 151 -6.12 -14.84 21.19
CA GLN A 151 -4.98 -15.48 20.52
C GLN A 151 -5.16 -15.42 18.99
N GLY A 152 -4.07 -15.15 18.28
CA GLY A 152 -4.01 -15.04 16.82
C GLY A 152 -4.40 -13.66 16.30
N ALA A 153 -5.09 -13.64 15.16
CA ALA A 153 -5.42 -12.42 14.45
C ALA A 153 -6.55 -11.62 15.11
N ASN A 154 -6.32 -10.33 15.32
CA ASN A 154 -7.26 -9.37 15.89
C ASN A 154 -7.37 -8.15 14.97
N ARG A 155 -8.56 -7.52 14.94
CA ARG A 155 -8.78 -6.26 14.22
C ARG A 155 -9.30 -5.20 15.19
N VAL A 156 -8.61 -4.06 15.25
CA VAL A 156 -8.96 -2.92 16.10
C VAL A 156 -9.04 -1.67 15.23
N GLY A 157 -9.93 -0.73 15.57
CA GLY A 157 -9.98 0.54 14.86
C GLY A 157 -10.74 1.60 15.62
N TRP A 158 -10.33 2.85 15.42
CA TRP A 158 -10.86 4.04 16.07
C TRP A 158 -10.71 5.25 15.14
N GLY A 159 -11.31 6.37 15.55
CA GLY A 159 -11.16 7.66 14.88
C GLY A 159 -10.23 8.57 15.69
N LEU A 160 -9.46 9.41 15.00
CA LEU A 160 -8.61 10.42 15.61
C LEU A 160 -8.90 11.78 14.97
N ASP A 161 -9.17 12.79 15.79
CA ASP A 161 -9.36 14.17 15.34
C ASP A 161 -8.10 14.99 15.63
N ILE A 162 -7.54 15.62 14.59
CA ILE A 162 -6.42 16.56 14.72
C ILE A 162 -7.00 17.98 14.58
N PRO A 163 -6.98 18.81 15.63
CA PRO A 163 -7.49 20.18 15.58
C PRO A 163 -6.53 21.10 14.83
N ALA A 164 -7.08 22.07 14.10
CA ALA A 164 -6.34 23.10 13.35
C ALA A 164 -5.13 22.52 12.57
N PRO A 165 -5.36 21.55 11.66
CA PRO A 165 -4.28 20.88 10.95
C PRO A 165 -3.64 21.77 9.89
N ASP A 166 -2.33 21.62 9.67
CA ASP A 166 -1.70 22.08 8.44
C ASP A 166 -2.11 21.13 7.29
N LEU A 167 -2.86 21.67 6.31
CA LEU A 167 -3.37 20.87 5.20
C LEU A 167 -2.28 20.59 4.15
N TRP A 168 -2.24 19.35 3.65
CA TRP A 168 -1.45 18.98 2.50
C TRP A 168 -2.10 19.49 1.21
N TRP A 169 -1.33 20.17 0.36
CA TRP A 169 -1.80 20.72 -0.90
C TRP A 169 -1.05 20.12 -2.11
N PRO A 170 -1.74 19.93 -3.24
CA PRO A 170 -1.08 19.64 -4.51
C PRO A 170 -0.13 20.77 -4.91
N ARG A 171 0.86 20.43 -5.73
CA ARG A 171 1.84 21.37 -6.26
C ARG A 171 1.14 22.54 -6.95
N GLY A 172 1.58 23.75 -6.63
CA GLY A 172 1.04 24.99 -7.19
C GLY A 172 -0.18 25.54 -6.47
N LEU A 173 -0.72 24.83 -5.46
CA LEU A 173 -1.84 25.31 -4.63
C LEU A 173 -1.45 25.58 -3.17
N GLY A 174 -0.33 25.01 -2.69
CA GLY A 174 0.14 25.24 -1.32
C GLY A 174 1.36 24.40 -0.97
N ALA A 175 1.65 24.32 0.32
CA ALA A 175 2.70 23.48 0.88
C ALA A 175 2.25 22.01 1.05
N GLN A 176 3.21 21.12 1.27
CA GLN A 176 3.00 19.68 1.43
C GLN A 176 3.33 19.21 2.87
N PRO A 177 2.69 19.74 3.93
CA PRO A 177 2.91 19.22 5.28
C PRO A 177 2.54 17.74 5.35
N LEU A 178 3.42 16.97 5.98
CA LEU A 178 3.26 15.54 6.24
C LEU A 178 3.39 15.31 7.74
N VAL A 179 2.46 14.53 8.30
CA VAL A 179 2.41 14.17 9.71
C VAL A 179 2.68 12.68 9.89
N ASP A 180 3.40 12.33 10.95
CA ASP A 180 3.68 10.95 11.33
C ASP A 180 2.64 10.46 12.33
N ILE A 181 1.84 9.49 11.91
CA ILE A 181 0.86 8.81 12.78
C ILE A 181 1.48 7.52 13.28
N GLY A 182 1.89 7.51 14.54
CA GLY A 182 2.50 6.36 15.21
C GLY A 182 1.48 5.58 16.03
N VAL A 183 1.68 4.27 16.13
CA VAL A 183 0.96 3.38 17.04
C VAL A 183 1.98 2.51 17.76
N HIS A 184 1.92 2.52 19.08
CA HIS A 184 2.75 1.69 19.96
C HIS A 184 1.85 0.73 20.75
N ILE A 185 2.24 -0.55 20.76
CA ILE A 185 1.56 -1.60 21.52
C ILE A 185 2.44 -1.95 22.72
N ALA A 186 1.88 -1.82 23.92
CA ALA A 186 2.52 -2.25 25.15
C ALA A 186 1.75 -3.40 25.82
N VAL A 187 2.49 -4.31 26.42
CA VAL A 187 2.03 -5.50 27.13
C VAL A 187 2.69 -5.48 28.49
N ASP A 188 1.91 -5.56 29.56
CA ASP A 188 2.42 -5.58 30.94
C ASP A 188 3.38 -4.41 31.28
N GLY A 189 3.21 -3.27 30.59
CA GLY A 189 4.04 -2.07 30.74
C GLY A 189 5.26 -2.00 29.82
N GLU A 190 5.55 -3.05 29.05
CA GLU A 190 6.70 -3.15 28.15
C GLU A 190 6.29 -3.03 26.68
N SER A 191 7.17 -2.48 25.85
CA SER A 191 6.91 -2.31 24.42
C SER A 191 6.91 -3.66 23.70
N SER A 192 5.82 -3.98 23.02
CA SER A 192 5.68 -5.18 22.20
C SER A 192 6.00 -4.91 20.73
N ASP A 193 5.38 -3.88 20.15
CA ASP A 193 5.61 -3.51 18.75
C ASP A 193 5.20 -2.06 18.48
N ALA A 194 5.69 -1.49 17.39
CA ALA A 194 5.36 -0.14 16.98
C ALA A 194 5.36 0.00 15.45
N ALA A 195 4.45 0.81 14.93
CA ALA A 195 4.39 1.13 13.51
C ALA A 195 4.02 2.59 13.31
N THR A 196 4.59 3.20 12.27
CA THR A 196 4.30 4.59 11.88
C THR A 196 3.84 4.63 10.43
N ARG A 197 2.93 5.55 10.13
CA ARG A 197 2.56 5.93 8.76
C ARG A 197 2.65 7.44 8.62
N ARG A 198 3.39 7.89 7.62
CA ARG A 198 3.48 9.29 7.23
C ARG A 198 2.34 9.64 6.28
N THR A 199 1.58 10.68 6.55
CA THR A 199 0.42 11.04 5.73
C THR A 199 0.25 12.55 5.62
N GLY A 200 -0.52 13.00 4.64
CA GLY A 200 -0.91 14.39 4.48
C GLY A 200 -2.40 14.55 4.71
N LEU A 201 -2.77 15.60 5.46
CA LEU A 201 -4.16 15.87 5.83
C LEU A 201 -4.81 16.70 4.73
N ARG A 202 -5.74 16.11 3.98
CA ARG A 202 -6.46 16.82 2.91
C ARG A 202 -7.85 16.24 2.74
N ARG A 203 -8.70 17.01 2.06
CA ARG A 203 -9.97 16.55 1.50
C ARG A 203 -9.87 16.45 -0.01
N VAL A 204 -10.33 15.33 -0.57
CA VAL A 204 -10.56 15.18 -2.02
C VAL A 204 -12.06 15.06 -2.25
N ALA A 205 -12.60 15.85 -3.17
CA ALA A 205 -14.01 15.80 -3.55
C ALA A 205 -14.20 15.80 -5.07
N TRP A 206 -15.26 15.14 -5.52
CA TRP A 206 -15.63 15.01 -6.92
C TRP A 206 -17.06 15.51 -7.13
N ASP A 207 -17.23 16.42 -8.07
CA ASP A 207 -18.54 16.87 -8.59
C ASP A 207 -18.59 16.55 -10.08
N GLY A 208 -19.23 15.43 -10.43
CA GLY A 208 -19.14 14.84 -11.75
C GLY A 208 -17.70 14.53 -12.14
N SER A 209 -17.18 15.16 -13.19
CA SER A 209 -15.79 15.02 -13.65
C SER A 209 -14.83 16.07 -13.06
N ILE A 210 -15.32 16.98 -12.22
CA ILE A 210 -14.51 18.04 -11.62
C ILE A 210 -13.97 17.52 -10.29
N CYS A 211 -12.65 17.44 -10.19
CA CYS A 211 -11.97 17.12 -8.95
C CYS A 211 -11.59 18.40 -8.20
N SER A 212 -11.64 18.35 -6.87
CA SER A 212 -11.15 19.41 -5.99
C SER A 212 -10.37 18.84 -4.82
N VAL A 213 -9.35 19.58 -4.39
CA VAL A 213 -8.56 19.29 -3.18
C VAL A 213 -8.70 20.48 -2.24
N ASN A 214 -9.13 20.22 -1.00
CA ASN A 214 -9.40 21.24 0.02
C ASN A 214 -10.35 22.35 -0.48
N GLY A 215 -11.30 22.00 -1.35
CA GLY A 215 -12.27 22.92 -1.94
C GLY A 215 -11.81 23.59 -3.25
N GLU A 216 -10.51 23.54 -3.58
CA GLU A 216 -9.97 24.15 -4.79
C GLU A 216 -10.02 23.18 -5.99
N ARG A 217 -10.57 23.65 -7.12
CA ARG A 217 -10.70 22.84 -8.33
C ARG A 217 -9.33 22.63 -8.97
N ILE A 218 -9.06 21.38 -9.35
CA ILE A 218 -7.79 21.02 -10.00
C ILE A 218 -8.01 20.70 -11.48
N PHE A 219 -7.07 21.16 -12.31
CA PHE A 219 -6.96 20.74 -13.70
C PHE A 219 -5.76 19.81 -13.83
N LEU A 220 -6.00 18.57 -14.24
CA LEU A 220 -4.97 17.52 -14.28
C LEU A 220 -4.25 17.53 -15.65
N LYS A 221 -3.01 18.04 -15.71
CA LYS A 221 -2.07 17.68 -16.78
C LYS A 221 -1.17 16.57 -16.25
N GLY A 222 -1.05 15.48 -17.00
CA GLY A 222 -0.30 14.33 -16.50
C GLY A 222 0.16 13.37 -17.58
N ALA A 223 0.87 12.33 -17.13
CA ALA A 223 1.42 11.27 -17.96
C ALA A 223 1.19 9.89 -17.32
N ASN A 224 1.15 8.83 -18.13
CA ASN A 224 1.24 7.47 -17.61
C ASN A 224 2.69 7.16 -17.26
N VAL A 225 2.89 6.46 -16.15
CA VAL A 225 4.21 5.99 -15.73
C VAL A 225 4.31 4.49 -15.85
N LEU A 226 5.49 4.04 -16.25
CA LEU A 226 5.92 2.65 -16.20
C LEU A 226 6.62 2.37 -14.86
N PRO A 227 6.81 1.10 -14.47
CA PRO A 227 7.61 0.76 -13.31
C PRO A 227 9.00 1.41 -13.38
N VAL A 228 9.41 2.09 -12.30
CA VAL A 228 10.70 2.80 -12.20
C VAL A 228 11.90 1.84 -12.19
N ASP A 229 11.67 0.61 -11.75
CA ASP A 229 12.64 -0.49 -11.77
C ASP A 229 12.71 -1.19 -13.14
N ALA A 230 11.74 -0.96 -14.03
CA ALA A 230 11.55 -1.69 -15.28
C ALA A 230 11.59 -3.23 -15.12
N GLY A 231 11.31 -3.73 -13.90
CA GLY A 231 11.42 -5.15 -13.55
C GLY A 231 12.86 -5.69 -13.51
N ASP A 232 13.85 -4.82 -13.34
CA ASP A 232 15.25 -5.19 -13.10
C ASP A 232 15.41 -5.75 -11.68
N PRO A 233 15.73 -7.06 -11.53
CA PRO A 233 15.84 -7.70 -10.22
C PRO A 233 17.14 -7.37 -9.48
N ASP A 234 18.11 -6.73 -10.15
CA ASP A 234 19.41 -6.42 -9.57
C ASP A 234 19.45 -5.05 -8.88
N LEU A 235 18.42 -4.21 -9.08
CA LEU A 235 18.31 -2.91 -8.42
C LEU A 235 17.97 -3.07 -6.93
N ASP A 236 18.71 -2.35 -6.09
CA ASP A 236 18.38 -2.24 -4.69
C ASP A 236 17.34 -1.13 -4.41
N ASP A 237 16.77 -1.14 -3.20
CA ASP A 237 15.74 -0.18 -2.78
C ASP A 237 16.22 1.29 -2.88
N THR A 238 17.53 1.55 -2.77
CA THR A 238 18.12 2.90 -2.87
C THR A 238 18.11 3.37 -4.31
N GLU A 239 18.58 2.54 -5.24
CA GLU A 239 18.58 2.85 -6.68
C GLU A 239 17.15 3.05 -7.20
N VAL A 240 16.20 2.22 -6.75
CA VAL A 240 14.78 2.39 -7.08
C VAL A 240 14.22 3.71 -6.53
N ALA A 241 14.61 4.12 -5.32
CA ALA A 241 14.19 5.38 -4.72
C ALA A 241 14.77 6.61 -5.44
N GLU A 242 16.03 6.55 -5.86
CA GLU A 242 16.66 7.60 -6.67
C GLU A 242 15.96 7.77 -8.02
N ARG A 243 15.66 6.66 -8.71
CA ARG A 243 14.90 6.69 -9.98
C ARG A 243 13.49 7.24 -9.80
N ALA A 244 12.81 6.86 -8.73
CA ALA A 244 11.48 7.38 -8.40
C ALA A 244 11.51 8.90 -8.17
N THR A 245 12.48 9.38 -7.39
CA THR A 245 12.67 10.81 -7.12
C THR A 245 13.00 11.57 -8.40
N GLY A 246 13.90 11.05 -9.25
CA GLY A 246 14.24 11.65 -10.54
C GLY A 246 13.05 11.73 -11.50
N LEU A 247 12.20 10.70 -11.53
CA LEU A 247 10.97 10.71 -12.32
C LEU A 247 9.97 11.76 -11.84
N VAL A 248 9.77 11.87 -10.52
CA VAL A 248 8.91 12.91 -9.92
C VAL A 248 9.45 14.30 -10.21
N SER A 249 10.77 14.53 -10.05
CA SER A 249 11.41 15.81 -10.40
C SER A 249 11.18 16.17 -11.87
N THR A 250 11.37 15.21 -12.78
CA THR A 250 11.16 15.43 -14.21
C THR A 250 9.70 15.81 -14.51
N ALA A 251 8.74 15.14 -13.88
CA ALA A 251 7.32 15.46 -14.04
C ALA A 251 6.99 16.88 -13.55
N VAL A 252 7.61 17.29 -12.43
CA VAL A 252 7.48 18.66 -11.89
C VAL A 252 8.09 19.70 -12.84
N ASP A 253 9.29 19.45 -13.36
CA ASP A 253 9.99 20.34 -14.30
C ASP A 253 9.22 20.52 -15.62
N LEU A 254 8.52 19.47 -16.06
CA LEU A 254 7.60 19.50 -17.22
C LEU A 254 6.26 20.20 -16.92
N GLY A 255 6.03 20.64 -15.67
CA GLY A 255 4.81 21.33 -15.27
C GLY A 255 3.57 20.42 -15.24
N LEU A 256 3.76 19.12 -14.98
CA LEU A 256 2.66 18.17 -14.74
C LEU A 256 2.12 18.31 -13.31
N GLU A 257 0.84 18.03 -13.12
CA GLU A 257 0.19 17.95 -11.80
C GLU A 257 -0.07 16.51 -11.38
N ALA A 258 -0.09 15.56 -12.32
CA ALA A 258 -0.42 14.18 -12.01
C ALA A 258 0.39 13.15 -12.81
N LEU A 259 0.58 11.99 -12.19
CA LEU A 259 1.05 10.76 -12.80
C LEU A 259 -0.04 9.69 -12.68
N ARG A 260 -0.19 8.87 -13.72
CA ARG A 260 -1.03 7.68 -13.67
C ARG A 260 -0.16 6.44 -13.62
N VAL A 261 -0.22 5.73 -12.49
CA VAL A 261 0.42 4.42 -12.33
C VAL A 261 -0.47 3.40 -13.04
N HIS A 262 -0.16 3.16 -14.32
CA HIS A 262 -1.02 2.38 -15.19
C HIS A 262 -0.73 0.89 -15.05
N THR A 263 -1.76 0.08 -14.74
CA THR A 263 -1.73 -1.40 -14.74
C THR A 263 -0.72 -2.08 -13.80
N HIS A 264 -0.09 -1.36 -12.89
CA HIS A 264 0.87 -1.92 -11.93
C HIS A 264 0.77 -1.22 -10.58
N VAL A 265 1.47 -1.77 -9.59
CA VAL A 265 1.69 -1.12 -8.29
C VAL A 265 3.15 -0.70 -8.23
N ALA A 266 3.39 0.61 -8.25
CA ALA A 266 4.74 1.15 -8.19
C ALA A 266 5.43 0.83 -6.86
N HIS A 267 6.75 1.01 -6.81
CA HIS A 267 7.51 0.97 -5.57
C HIS A 267 7.07 2.10 -4.61
N HIS A 268 7.15 1.88 -3.29
CA HIS A 268 6.71 2.85 -2.28
C HIS A 268 7.38 4.23 -2.45
N ALA A 269 8.65 4.24 -2.85
CA ALA A 269 9.42 5.46 -3.10
C ALA A 269 8.77 6.41 -4.13
N LEU A 270 8.00 5.90 -5.10
CA LEU A 270 7.29 6.78 -6.05
C LEU A 270 6.19 7.59 -5.35
N TYR A 271 5.41 6.95 -4.47
CA TYR A 271 4.34 7.62 -3.74
C TYR A 271 4.92 8.56 -2.70
N GLU A 272 5.98 8.17 -2.00
CA GLU A 272 6.67 9.04 -1.03
C GLU A 272 7.26 10.29 -1.69
N ALA A 273 7.91 10.14 -2.85
CA ALA A 273 8.40 11.28 -3.62
C ALA A 273 7.26 12.18 -4.12
N ALA A 274 6.14 11.58 -4.56
CA ALA A 274 4.96 12.30 -5.00
C ALA A 274 4.27 13.06 -3.84
N ASP A 275 4.20 12.46 -2.66
CA ASP A 275 3.68 13.08 -1.43
C ASP A 275 4.49 14.32 -1.08
N GLN A 276 5.82 14.23 -1.13
CA GLN A 276 6.72 15.35 -0.83
C GLN A 276 6.63 16.46 -1.89
N ALA A 277 6.52 16.10 -3.17
CA ALA A 277 6.50 17.06 -4.27
C ALA A 277 5.12 17.69 -4.53
N GLY A 278 4.05 17.18 -3.90
CA GLY A 278 2.69 17.60 -4.17
C GLY A 278 2.15 17.10 -5.52
N LEU A 279 2.77 16.05 -6.08
CA LEU A 279 2.39 15.48 -7.37
C LEU A 279 1.28 14.45 -7.17
N LEU A 280 0.18 14.57 -7.90
CA LEU A 280 -0.97 13.70 -7.73
C LEU A 280 -0.77 12.34 -8.42
N ILE A 281 -1.31 11.27 -7.85
CA ILE A 281 -1.26 9.93 -8.41
C ILE A 281 -2.67 9.41 -8.68
N LEU A 282 -2.88 8.93 -9.91
CA LEU A 282 -4.03 8.10 -10.27
C LEU A 282 -3.56 6.64 -10.25
N GLN A 283 -4.00 5.88 -9.26
CA GLN A 283 -3.56 4.50 -9.06
C GLN A 283 -4.55 3.53 -9.70
N ASP A 284 -4.10 2.80 -10.72
CA ASP A 284 -4.91 1.72 -11.27
C ASP A 284 -5.00 0.53 -10.30
N VAL A 285 -6.19 -0.04 -10.12
CA VAL A 285 -6.36 -1.38 -9.59
C VAL A 285 -6.11 -2.35 -10.75
N ALA A 286 -4.92 -2.95 -10.76
CA ALA A 286 -4.56 -3.96 -11.77
C ALA A 286 -5.47 -5.19 -11.61
N LEU A 287 -6.27 -5.48 -12.64
CA LEU A 287 -7.15 -6.66 -12.69
C LEU A 287 -6.62 -7.60 -13.78
N PRO A 288 -6.88 -8.91 -13.66
CA PRO A 288 -6.57 -9.82 -14.74
C PRO A 288 -7.52 -9.58 -15.92
N ASP A 289 -7.09 -9.97 -17.13
CA ASP A 289 -7.83 -9.84 -18.40
C ASP A 289 -9.02 -10.83 -18.45
N THR A 290 -9.99 -10.60 -17.56
CA THR A 290 -11.20 -11.43 -17.39
C THR A 290 -12.41 -10.52 -17.28
N SER A 291 -13.58 -11.02 -17.68
CA SER A 291 -14.82 -10.24 -17.57
C SER A 291 -15.06 -9.75 -16.14
N LEU A 292 -15.34 -8.46 -15.95
CA LEU A 292 -15.61 -7.83 -14.65
C LEU A 292 -16.71 -8.54 -13.83
N ARG A 293 -17.63 -9.28 -14.49
CA ARG A 293 -18.70 -10.04 -13.84
C ARG A 293 -18.18 -11.20 -12.98
N HIS A 294 -17.14 -11.91 -13.42
CA HIS A 294 -16.56 -13.04 -12.70
C HIS A 294 -15.44 -12.60 -11.73
N ALA A 295 -14.90 -11.39 -11.92
CA ALA A 295 -13.78 -10.86 -11.13
C ALA A 295 -14.16 -10.02 -9.90
N ARG A 296 -15.45 -9.74 -9.63
CA ARG A 296 -15.89 -8.79 -8.57
C ARG A 296 -15.28 -9.08 -7.19
N GLY A 297 -15.24 -10.34 -6.78
CA GLY A 297 -14.65 -10.75 -5.50
C GLY A 297 -13.15 -10.45 -5.44
N ALA A 298 -12.41 -10.85 -6.48
CA ALA A 298 -10.98 -10.61 -6.61
C ALA A 298 -10.65 -9.11 -6.70
N VAL A 299 -11.42 -8.33 -7.46
CA VAL A 299 -11.31 -6.87 -7.57
C VAL A 299 -11.43 -6.21 -6.20
N ASN A 300 -12.47 -6.56 -5.43
CA ASN A 300 -12.68 -5.99 -4.10
C ASN A 300 -11.56 -6.34 -3.12
N THR A 301 -11.02 -7.54 -3.20
CA THR A 301 -9.86 -7.94 -2.38
C THR A 301 -8.61 -7.16 -2.77
N ARG A 302 -8.28 -7.09 -4.07
CA ARG A 302 -7.12 -6.33 -4.57
C ARG A 302 -7.23 -4.83 -4.23
N ALA A 303 -8.42 -4.24 -4.38
CA ALA A 303 -8.65 -2.84 -4.02
C ALA A 303 -8.47 -2.59 -2.51
N ARG A 304 -8.95 -3.50 -1.66
CA ARG A 304 -8.72 -3.40 -0.21
C ARG A 304 -7.25 -3.53 0.13
N ASP A 305 -6.54 -4.49 -0.46
CA ASP A 305 -5.10 -4.68 -0.25
C ASP A 305 -4.30 -3.43 -0.69
N LEU A 306 -4.68 -2.80 -1.81
CA LEU A 306 -4.09 -1.52 -2.24
C LEU A 306 -4.35 -0.37 -1.26
N ILE A 307 -5.59 -0.19 -0.82
CA ILE A 307 -5.94 0.85 0.15
C ILE A 307 -5.23 0.60 1.49
N ASP A 308 -5.09 -0.65 1.88
CA ASP A 308 -4.38 -1.06 3.08
C ASP A 308 -2.87 -0.75 2.98
N ALA A 309 -2.25 -0.97 1.82
CA ALA A 309 -0.83 -0.72 1.58
C ALA A 309 -0.52 0.77 1.38
N LEU A 310 -1.36 1.49 0.65
CA LEU A 310 -1.03 2.78 0.05
C LEU A 310 -2.00 3.91 0.40
N GLY A 311 -3.13 3.62 1.07
CA GLY A 311 -4.17 4.62 1.34
C GLY A 311 -3.77 5.78 2.26
N HIS A 312 -2.60 5.70 2.88
CA HIS A 312 -2.02 6.77 3.68
C HIS A 312 -1.29 7.83 2.84
N HIS A 313 -0.94 7.54 1.57
CA HIS A 313 -0.24 8.47 0.69
C HIS A 313 -1.15 9.63 0.26
N PRO A 314 -0.83 10.89 0.60
CA PRO A 314 -1.65 12.01 0.19
C PRO A 314 -1.57 12.37 -1.30
N SER A 315 -0.58 11.86 -2.03
CA SER A 315 -0.53 12.01 -3.48
C SER A 315 -1.65 11.26 -4.19
N ILE A 316 -2.14 10.14 -3.65
CA ILE A 316 -3.15 9.31 -4.33
C ILE A 316 -4.49 10.03 -4.39
N LEU A 317 -4.86 10.48 -5.59
CA LEU A 317 -6.08 11.24 -5.84
C LEU A 317 -7.30 10.33 -5.99
N CYS A 318 -7.14 9.22 -6.71
CA CYS A 318 -8.19 8.25 -6.92
C CYS A 318 -7.64 6.85 -7.25
N TRP A 319 -8.50 5.86 -7.04
CA TRP A 319 -8.29 4.47 -7.40
C TRP A 319 -9.13 4.17 -8.63
N THR A 320 -8.50 3.88 -9.75
CA THR A 320 -9.17 3.62 -11.02
C THR A 320 -9.16 2.13 -11.31
N PRO A 321 -10.30 1.46 -11.58
CA PRO A 321 -10.21 0.14 -12.19
C PRO A 321 -9.48 0.31 -13.53
N HIS A 322 -8.39 -0.42 -13.75
CA HIS A 322 -7.75 -0.37 -15.06
C HIS A 322 -8.76 -0.85 -16.12
N GLN A 323 -8.74 -0.20 -17.28
CA GLN A 323 -9.71 -0.48 -18.35
C GLN A 323 -9.43 -1.88 -18.92
N VAL A 324 -10.34 -2.82 -18.65
CA VAL A 324 -10.45 -4.04 -19.43
C VAL A 324 -11.14 -3.64 -20.74
N ASP A 325 -10.55 -4.01 -21.88
CA ASP A 325 -11.14 -3.75 -23.19
C ASP A 325 -12.51 -4.44 -23.25
N ASP A 326 -13.61 -3.69 -23.09
CA ASP A 326 -14.97 -4.22 -23.11
C ASP A 326 -15.50 -4.42 -24.55
N GLY A 327 -14.61 -4.33 -25.54
CA GLY A 327 -14.95 -4.37 -26.95
C GLY A 327 -15.58 -3.07 -27.47
N GLN A 328 -15.78 -2.04 -26.62
CA GLN A 328 -16.14 -0.70 -27.07
C GLN A 328 -14.87 0.02 -27.53
N ARG A 329 -14.38 -0.37 -28.71
CA ARG A 329 -13.54 0.54 -29.51
C ARG A 329 -14.26 1.89 -29.52
N TRP A 330 -13.63 2.94 -29.01
CA TRP A 330 -14.01 4.32 -29.26
C TRP A 330 -14.05 4.50 -30.78
N ARG A 331 -15.20 4.25 -31.41
CA ARG A 331 -15.48 4.69 -32.77
C ARG A 331 -15.76 6.18 -32.67
N ALA A 332 -14.71 6.95 -32.42
CA ALA A 332 -14.68 8.34 -32.82
C ALA A 332 -14.80 8.34 -34.36
N ARG A 333 -16.03 8.30 -34.88
CA ARG A 333 -16.27 8.83 -36.21
C ARG A 333 -16.11 10.33 -36.06
N PRO A 334 -15.17 10.99 -36.75
CA PRO A 334 -15.15 12.43 -36.79
C PRO A 334 -16.46 12.84 -37.46
N SER A 335 -17.42 13.32 -36.66
CA SER A 335 -18.53 14.07 -37.22
C SER A 335 -18.00 15.46 -37.48
N ALA A 336 -18.06 15.87 -38.75
CA ALA A 336 -17.76 17.24 -39.12
C ALA A 336 -18.75 18.17 -38.41
N GLY A 337 -18.24 18.96 -37.46
CA GLY A 337 -18.95 20.07 -36.83
C GLY A 337 -19.73 19.73 -35.55
N GLY A 338 -19.40 20.47 -34.47
CA GLY A 338 -20.32 20.72 -33.36
C GLY A 338 -20.07 19.91 -32.09
N VAL A 339 -19.72 20.63 -31.02
CA VAL A 339 -19.74 20.30 -29.59
C VAL A 339 -20.64 19.10 -29.23
N VAL A 340 -20.09 18.12 -28.49
CA VAL A 340 -20.87 17.02 -27.90
C VAL A 340 -20.91 17.18 -26.38
N GLU A 341 -22.06 17.60 -25.85
CA GLU A 341 -22.44 17.41 -24.45
C GLU A 341 -22.66 15.91 -24.18
N ALA A 342 -21.86 15.32 -23.28
CA ALA A 342 -22.09 13.97 -22.80
C ALA A 342 -23.09 13.99 -21.63
N ARG A 343 -24.38 13.74 -21.89
CA ARG A 343 -25.37 13.43 -20.84
C ARG A 343 -25.21 11.97 -20.39
N LEU A 344 -24.77 11.77 -19.15
CA LEU A 344 -24.88 10.50 -18.42
C LEU A 344 -26.37 10.10 -18.32
N ARG A 345 -26.75 8.97 -18.93
CA ARG A 345 -28.01 8.29 -18.59
C ARG A 345 -27.73 7.22 -17.54
N ASN A 346 -28.37 7.39 -16.39
CA ASN A 346 -28.35 6.52 -15.22
C ASN A 346 -28.56 5.04 -15.57
N LEU A 347 -27.73 4.17 -15.00
CA LEU A 347 -27.96 2.73 -14.92
C LEU A 347 -28.36 2.38 -13.49
N THR A 348 -29.66 2.53 -13.20
CA THR A 348 -30.35 1.75 -12.17
C THR A 348 -31.03 0.56 -12.84
N ARG A 349 -30.53 -0.66 -12.58
CA ARG A 349 -31.27 -1.76 -11.96
C ARG A 349 -30.36 -2.97 -11.80
#